data_AF-Q64DD3-F1
#
_entry.id   AF-Q64DD3-F1
#
_cell.length_a   1.000
_cell.length_b   1.000
_cell.length_c   1.000
_cell.angle_alpha   90.00
_cell.angle_beta   90.00
_cell.angle_gamma   90.00
#
_symmetry.space_group_name_H-M   'P 1'
#
loop_
_entity.id
_entity.type
_entity.pdbx_description
1 polymer ?
#
loop_
_entity_poly.entity_id
_entity_poly.type
_entity_poly.pdbx_seq_one_letter_code
_entity_poly.pdbx_strand_id
1 'polypeptide(L)'
;MLWRQTMKKGKAKCLMIPIFVIILMTVQGCGAAYHSSNHNKYDVQKISGAEIKSMFKKAWPEINPNNIRISDTWYMMPSDNELWRLIMDSEVNSFVHTHYIIDDYSQMFDCDDFALLLHSFVIKERYKQMVEQKLPKEECLPWAFGQVWCKGPTSGNHALNICITKDRRIQLIEPQTNVIQPLTRSLEISFVRI
;
A
#
# COMPACT_ATOMS: atom_id res chain seq x y z
N MET A 1 -42.87 -21.08 -40.97
CA MET A 1 -43.95 -21.42 -40.02
C MET A 1 -43.29 -21.90 -38.73
N LEU A 2 -43.46 -21.13 -37.63
CA LEU A 2 -43.13 -21.39 -36.20
C LEU A 2 -41.69 -21.85 -35.84
N TRP A 3 -40.83 -20.99 -35.26
CA TRP A 3 -40.67 -20.69 -33.82
C TRP A 3 -40.51 -21.92 -32.91
N ARG A 4 -39.32 -22.07 -32.29
CA ARG A 4 -39.14 -22.10 -30.81
C ARG A 4 -37.66 -22.17 -30.42
N GLN A 5 -37.15 -21.04 -29.94
CA GLN A 5 -36.05 -20.98 -28.99
C GLN A 5 -36.54 -21.52 -27.64
N THR A 6 -35.77 -22.40 -27.01
CA THR A 6 -35.91 -22.74 -25.59
C THR A 6 -34.75 -22.15 -24.82
N MET A 7 -34.97 -20.95 -24.26
CA MET A 7 -34.17 -20.40 -23.17
C MET A 7 -34.50 -21.15 -21.88
N LYS A 8 -33.53 -21.84 -21.29
CA LYS A 8 -33.63 -22.34 -19.91
C LYS A 8 -33.36 -21.17 -18.95
N LYS A 9 -34.42 -20.69 -18.30
CA LYS A 9 -34.38 -19.75 -17.17
C LYS A 9 -33.69 -20.42 -15.98
N GLY A 10 -32.41 -20.14 -15.75
CA GLY A 10 -31.74 -20.36 -14.47
C GLY A 10 -32.19 -19.29 -13.47
N LYS A 11 -32.83 -19.71 -12.37
CA LYS A 11 -33.29 -18.82 -11.30
C LYS A 11 -32.08 -18.32 -10.50
N ALA A 12 -31.78 -17.02 -10.58
CA ALA A 12 -30.91 -16.35 -9.63
C ALA A 12 -31.57 -16.35 -8.25
N LYS A 13 -30.97 -17.05 -7.27
CA LYS A 13 -31.34 -16.90 -5.86
C LYS A 13 -30.49 -15.78 -5.29
N CYS A 14 -31.08 -14.59 -5.22
CA CYS A 14 -30.58 -13.45 -4.47
C CYS A 14 -30.71 -13.79 -2.97
N LEU A 15 -29.59 -14.04 -2.29
CA LEU A 15 -29.58 -14.24 -0.84
C LEU A 15 -29.46 -12.87 -0.17
N MET A 16 -30.62 -12.28 0.14
CA MET A 16 -30.76 -11.09 0.97
C MET A 16 -30.48 -11.49 2.43
N ILE A 17 -29.37 -11.04 3.01
CA ILE A 17 -29.11 -11.16 4.45
C ILE A 17 -29.63 -9.89 5.13
N PRO A 18 -30.53 -10.01 6.13
CA PRO A 18 -31.09 -8.85 6.81
C PRO A 18 -30.10 -8.25 7.81
N ILE A 19 -30.01 -6.91 7.75
CA ILE A 19 -29.44 -6.02 8.75
C ILE A 19 -30.31 -6.09 10.01
N PHE A 20 -29.67 -6.08 11.19
CA PHE A 20 -30.10 -5.66 12.54
C PHE A 20 -29.77 -6.69 13.63
N VAL A 21 -28.75 -6.41 14.44
CA VAL A 21 -28.85 -6.44 15.91
C VAL A 21 -27.88 -5.39 16.48
N ILE A 22 -28.47 -4.44 17.23
CA ILE A 22 -27.84 -3.45 18.09
C ILE A 22 -27.43 -4.14 19.38
N ILE A 23 -26.18 -3.99 19.83
CA ILE A 23 -25.85 -4.07 21.27
C ILE A 23 -24.99 -2.86 21.67
N LEU A 24 -25.67 -2.02 22.44
CA LEU A 24 -25.18 -0.90 23.23
C LEU A 24 -24.45 -1.47 24.45
N MET A 25 -23.15 -1.16 24.67
CA MET A 25 -22.56 -1.24 26.01
C MET A 25 -21.53 -0.13 26.27
N THR A 26 -21.94 0.75 27.18
CA THR A 26 -21.17 1.43 28.23
C THR A 26 -19.98 2.30 27.83
N VAL A 27 -20.25 3.61 27.83
CA VAL A 27 -19.29 4.68 28.07
C VAL A 27 -18.80 4.57 29.51
N GLN A 28 -17.55 4.16 29.71
CA GLN A 28 -16.78 4.49 30.90
C GLN A 28 -15.55 5.26 30.46
N GLY A 29 -15.52 6.53 30.85
CA GLY A 29 -14.42 7.43 30.59
C GLY A 29 -13.12 6.94 31.25
N CYS A 30 -12.05 6.99 30.47
CA CYS A 30 -10.75 7.36 31.00
C CYS A 30 -10.33 8.61 30.22
N GLY A 31 -10.37 9.75 30.90
CA GLY A 31 -9.76 10.98 30.42
C GLY A 31 -8.26 10.76 30.33
N ALA A 32 -7.76 10.39 29.16
CA ALA A 32 -6.37 10.56 28.85
C ALA A 32 -6.14 12.06 28.70
N ALA A 33 -5.43 12.65 29.67
CA ALA A 33 -4.95 14.01 29.60
C ALA A 33 -4.14 14.18 28.31
N TYR A 34 -4.75 14.85 27.33
CA TYR A 34 -4.06 15.31 26.14
C TYR A 34 -3.08 16.39 26.61
N HIS A 35 -1.83 15.99 26.87
CA HIS A 35 -0.75 16.94 26.95
C HIS A 35 -0.63 17.58 25.56
N SER A 36 -1.17 18.79 25.44
CA SER A 36 -0.91 19.71 24.35
C SER A 36 0.59 20.01 24.37
N SER A 37 1.37 19.17 23.69
CA SER A 37 2.73 19.54 23.29
C SER A 37 2.61 20.47 22.09
N ASN A 38 3.17 21.67 22.22
CA ASN A 38 3.28 22.67 21.16
C ASN A 38 3.56 22.03 19.79
N HIS A 39 2.51 21.87 18.97
CA HIS A 39 2.65 21.40 17.61
C HIS A 39 3.29 22.52 16.79
N ASN A 40 4.57 22.33 16.51
CA ASN A 40 5.29 23.09 15.51
C ASN A 40 4.50 22.97 14.19
N LYS A 41 4.19 24.10 13.57
CA LYS A 41 3.20 24.25 12.48
C LYS A 41 3.54 23.46 11.19
N TYR A 42 4.70 22.79 11.16
CA TYR A 42 5.15 21.89 10.11
C TYR A 42 5.85 20.69 10.77
N ASP A 43 5.11 19.62 11.04
CA ASP A 43 5.66 18.35 11.52
C ASP A 43 6.32 17.62 10.34
N VAL A 44 7.41 18.20 9.81
CA VAL A 44 8.20 17.66 8.71
C VAL A 44 8.94 16.44 9.24
N GLN A 45 8.32 15.27 9.06
CA GLN A 45 8.90 14.03 9.50
C GLN A 45 9.67 13.35 8.36
N LYS A 46 10.99 13.31 8.54
CA LYS A 46 11.92 12.63 7.65
C LYS A 46 12.57 11.44 8.36
N ILE A 47 13.01 10.47 7.57
CA ILE A 47 13.71 9.27 8.03
C ILE A 47 14.98 9.08 7.22
N SER A 48 16.07 8.67 7.87
CA SER A 48 17.33 8.40 7.17
C SER A 48 17.33 7.01 6.54
N GLY A 49 18.04 6.84 5.43
CA GLY A 49 18.18 5.53 4.79
C GLY A 49 18.81 4.47 5.70
N ALA A 50 19.73 4.88 6.58
CA ALA A 50 20.33 3.99 7.59
C ALA A 50 19.28 3.49 8.61
N GLU A 51 18.37 4.37 9.01
CA GLU A 51 17.27 4.05 9.93
C GLU A 51 16.24 3.14 9.27
N ILE A 52 15.86 3.39 8.01
CA ILE A 52 15.01 2.47 7.22
C ILE A 52 15.64 1.08 7.18
N LYS A 53 16.94 0.99 6.86
CA LYS A 53 17.66 -0.28 6.82
C LYS A 53 17.64 -1.00 8.16
N SER A 54 17.77 -0.26 9.28
CA SER A 54 17.66 -0.81 10.63
C SER A 54 16.24 -1.32 10.91
N MET A 55 15.20 -0.56 10.53
CA MET A 55 13.80 -0.97 10.67
C MET A 55 13.51 -2.26 9.90
N PHE A 56 13.99 -2.39 8.66
CA PHE A 56 13.81 -3.60 7.87
C PHE A 56 14.53 -4.81 8.46
N LYS A 57 15.78 -4.65 8.94
CA LYS A 57 16.47 -5.73 9.66
C LYS A 57 15.76 -6.15 10.94
N LYS A 58 15.14 -5.20 11.66
CA LYS A 58 14.36 -5.51 12.87
C LYS A 58 13.05 -6.22 12.54
N ALA A 59 12.40 -5.82 11.46
CA ALA A 59 11.16 -6.41 10.98
C ALA A 59 11.37 -7.82 10.40
N TRP A 60 12.49 -8.02 9.70
CA TRP A 60 12.89 -9.28 9.08
C TRP A 60 14.34 -9.63 9.44
N PRO A 61 14.58 -10.23 10.63
CA PRO A 61 15.93 -10.56 11.08
C PRO A 61 16.72 -11.46 10.13
N GLU A 62 16.01 -12.34 9.41
CA GLU A 62 16.58 -13.34 8.50
C GLU A 62 16.83 -12.80 7.08
N ILE A 63 16.43 -11.55 6.77
CA ILE A 63 16.63 -11.01 5.43
C ILE A 63 18.12 -10.89 5.12
N ASN A 64 18.54 -11.35 3.94
CA ASN A 64 19.90 -11.12 3.47
C ASN A 64 20.16 -9.59 3.37
N PRO A 65 21.15 -9.01 4.07
CA PRO A 65 21.38 -7.57 4.06
C PRO A 65 21.68 -6.98 2.67
N ASN A 66 22.13 -7.80 1.72
CA ASN A 66 22.37 -7.39 0.32
C ASN A 66 21.07 -7.27 -0.50
N ASN A 67 19.96 -7.77 0.04
CA ASN A 67 18.63 -7.68 -0.56
C ASN A 67 17.82 -6.50 -0.01
N ILE A 68 18.39 -5.71 0.90
CA ILE A 68 17.86 -4.40 1.28
C ILE A 68 18.59 -3.32 0.49
N ARG A 69 17.89 -2.66 -0.43
CA ARG A 69 18.41 -1.55 -1.23
C ARG A 69 17.77 -0.24 -0.79
N ILE A 70 18.61 0.71 -0.39
CA ILE A 70 18.19 2.06 0.00
C ILE A 70 18.92 3.02 -0.93
N SER A 71 18.16 3.77 -1.71
CA SER A 71 18.65 4.56 -2.85
C SER A 71 19.13 5.96 -2.42
N ASP A 72 18.46 6.55 -1.42
CA ASP A 72 18.69 7.92 -0.98
C ASP A 72 19.10 7.98 0.49
N THR A 73 19.69 9.12 0.88
CA THR A 73 20.13 9.34 2.26
C THR A 73 18.96 9.68 3.19
N TRP A 74 17.95 10.39 2.68
CA TRP A 74 16.82 10.90 3.45
C TRP A 74 15.53 10.79 2.66
N TYR A 75 14.45 10.49 3.38
CA TYR A 75 13.12 10.32 2.82
C TYR A 75 12.08 11.06 3.65
N MET A 76 11.04 11.57 3.02
CA MET A 76 9.82 12.01 3.70
C MET A 76 8.94 10.83 4.05
N MET A 77 8.36 10.85 5.25
CA MET A 77 7.32 9.91 5.65
C MET A 77 5.94 10.54 5.41
N PRO A 78 5.06 9.95 4.57
CA PRO A 78 3.69 10.42 4.44
C PRO A 78 2.84 10.05 5.66
N SER A 79 1.79 10.81 5.94
CA SER A 79 0.71 10.34 6.81
C SER A 79 -0.10 9.23 6.13
N ASP A 80 -0.85 8.45 6.90
CA ASP A 80 -1.77 7.44 6.36
C ASP A 80 -2.74 8.03 5.33
N ASN A 81 -3.26 9.24 5.58
CA ASN A 81 -4.17 9.92 4.67
C ASN A 81 -3.49 10.35 3.36
N GLU A 82 -2.26 10.86 3.44
CA GLU A 82 -1.46 11.23 2.25
C GLU A 82 -1.15 9.99 1.41
N LEU A 83 -0.76 8.88 2.06
CA LEU A 83 -0.53 7.61 1.41
C LEU A 83 -1.81 7.10 0.74
N TRP A 84 -2.91 6.99 1.48
CA TRP A 84 -4.19 6.49 0.96
C TRP A 84 -4.66 7.28 -0.26
N ARG A 85 -4.64 8.62 -0.18
CA ARG A 85 -5.06 9.47 -1.31
C ARG A 85 -4.20 9.22 -2.54
N LEU A 86 -2.87 9.15 -2.35
CA LEU A 86 -1.95 8.90 -3.45
C LEU A 86 -2.18 7.53 -4.12
N ILE A 87 -2.44 6.48 -3.32
CA ILE A 87 -2.77 5.15 -3.87
C ILE A 87 -4.04 5.19 -4.70
N MET A 88 -5.09 5.84 -4.19
CA MET A 88 -6.37 5.94 -4.92
C MET A 88 -6.25 6.77 -6.20
N ASP A 89 -5.52 7.89 -6.15
CA ASP A 89 -5.28 8.78 -7.30
C ASP A 89 -4.40 8.11 -8.39
N SER A 90 -3.71 7.01 -8.08
CA SER A 90 -2.84 6.31 -9.04
C SER A 90 -3.60 5.54 -10.11
N GLU A 91 -4.83 5.11 -9.79
CA GLU A 91 -5.67 4.24 -10.64
C GLU A 91 -4.96 2.97 -11.16
N VAL A 92 -3.86 2.55 -10.54
CA VAL A 92 -3.07 1.36 -10.98
C VAL A 92 -3.90 0.07 -10.89
N ASN A 93 -4.81 -0.02 -9.94
CA ASN A 93 -5.74 -1.16 -9.82
C ASN A 93 -6.70 -1.28 -11.03
N SER A 94 -6.90 -0.23 -11.83
CA SER A 94 -7.80 -0.28 -12.99
C SER A 94 -7.31 -1.26 -14.08
N PHE A 95 -6.01 -1.56 -14.11
CA PHE A 95 -5.41 -2.52 -15.05
C PHE A 95 -5.71 -4.00 -14.70
N VAL A 96 -6.35 -4.28 -13.56
CA VAL A 96 -6.71 -5.67 -13.17
C VAL A 96 -7.70 -6.29 -14.15
N HIS A 97 -8.66 -5.51 -14.68
CA HIS A 97 -9.64 -6.04 -15.63
C HIS A 97 -9.02 -6.45 -16.98
N THR A 98 -7.91 -5.83 -17.39
CA THR A 98 -7.19 -6.22 -18.61
C THR A 98 -6.43 -7.54 -18.46
N HIS A 99 -6.06 -7.93 -17.24
CA HIS A 99 -5.34 -9.19 -16.98
C HIS A 99 -6.24 -10.43 -17.21
N TYR A 100 -7.50 -10.37 -16.80
CA TYR A 100 -8.45 -11.50 -16.92
C TYR A 100 -8.95 -11.79 -18.33
N ILE A 101 -8.58 -10.98 -19.33
CA ILE A 101 -9.06 -11.15 -20.72
C ILE A 101 -8.14 -12.08 -21.52
N ILE A 102 -6.92 -12.36 -21.04
CA ILE A 102 -5.89 -13.09 -21.79
C ILE A 102 -5.32 -14.23 -20.92
N ASP A 103 -6.12 -15.28 -20.70
CA ASP A 103 -5.82 -16.42 -19.82
C ASP A 103 -4.56 -17.25 -20.21
N ASP A 104 -3.98 -17.04 -21.40
CA ASP A 104 -2.77 -17.77 -21.85
C ASP A 104 -1.44 -17.03 -21.56
N TYR A 105 -1.47 -15.78 -21.06
CA TYR A 105 -0.26 -14.96 -20.83
C TYR A 105 -0.20 -14.32 -19.43
N SER A 106 -0.55 -15.08 -18.39
CA SER A 106 -0.66 -14.63 -16.99
C SER A 106 0.61 -14.05 -16.34
N GLN A 107 1.75 -14.01 -17.05
CA GLN A 107 3.01 -13.41 -16.58
C GLN A 107 3.40 -12.12 -17.32
N MET A 108 2.64 -11.69 -18.34
CA MET A 108 3.02 -10.49 -19.10
C MET A 108 2.76 -9.20 -18.32
N PHE A 109 1.80 -9.23 -17.38
CA PHE A 109 1.41 -8.09 -16.58
C PHE A 109 0.87 -8.54 -15.24
N ASP A 110 1.74 -8.79 -14.27
CA ASP A 110 1.36 -9.37 -12.97
C ASP A 110 1.81 -8.51 -11.78
N CYS A 111 1.78 -9.07 -10.56
CA CYS A 111 2.04 -8.37 -9.32
C CYS A 111 3.30 -7.47 -9.34
N ASP A 112 4.37 -7.85 -10.04
CA ASP A 112 5.60 -7.06 -10.11
C ASP A 112 5.45 -5.83 -10.99
N ASP A 113 4.74 -5.93 -12.12
CA ASP A 113 4.38 -4.81 -12.98
C ASP A 113 3.46 -3.81 -12.26
N PHE A 114 2.45 -4.29 -11.54
CA PHE A 114 1.59 -3.41 -10.73
C PHE A 114 2.41 -2.68 -9.66
N ALA A 115 3.31 -3.38 -8.98
CA ALA A 115 4.18 -2.76 -7.97
C ALA A 115 5.18 -1.75 -8.58
N LEU A 116 5.64 -2.01 -9.80
CA LEU A 116 6.50 -1.12 -10.57
C LEU A 116 5.77 0.15 -11.01
N LEU A 117 4.56 0.02 -11.54
CA LEU A 117 3.74 1.15 -11.97
C LEU A 117 3.37 2.06 -10.81
N LEU A 118 2.92 1.50 -9.69
CA LEU A 118 2.58 2.30 -8.52
C LEU A 118 3.80 3.05 -7.98
N HIS A 119 4.96 2.39 -7.89
CA HIS A 119 6.20 3.05 -7.49
C HIS A 119 6.58 4.20 -8.44
N SER A 120 6.48 3.97 -9.75
CA SER A 120 6.77 4.98 -10.76
C SER A 120 5.82 6.18 -10.67
N PHE A 121 4.54 5.94 -10.39
CA PHE A 121 3.55 6.98 -10.15
C PHE A 121 3.90 7.85 -8.95
N VAL A 122 4.23 7.23 -7.81
CA VAL A 122 4.62 7.96 -6.58
C VAL A 122 5.80 8.88 -6.82
N ILE A 123 6.86 8.37 -7.47
CA ILE A 123 8.05 9.16 -7.80
C ILE A 123 7.68 10.34 -8.70
N LYS A 124 6.91 10.08 -9.77
CA LYS A 124 6.52 11.09 -10.75
C LYS A 124 5.69 12.19 -10.10
N GLU A 125 4.68 11.84 -9.31
CA GLU A 125 3.82 12.84 -8.65
C GLU A 125 4.59 13.65 -7.62
N ARG A 126 5.50 13.03 -6.86
CA ARG A 126 6.34 13.78 -5.91
C ARG A 126 7.27 14.76 -6.62
N TYR A 127 7.93 14.31 -7.70
CA TYR A 127 8.80 15.16 -8.50
C TYR A 127 8.03 16.31 -9.15
N LYS A 128 6.83 16.05 -9.68
CA LYS A 128 5.94 17.07 -10.24
C LYS A 128 5.57 18.12 -9.19
N GLN A 129 5.16 17.71 -7.98
CA GLN A 129 4.86 18.65 -6.88
C GLN A 129 6.05 19.54 -6.53
N MET A 130 7.28 18.99 -6.56
CA MET A 130 8.51 19.75 -6.34
C MET A 130 8.73 20.79 -7.45
N VAL A 131 8.66 20.39 -8.73
CA VAL A 131 8.88 21.28 -9.88
C VAL A 131 7.82 22.40 -9.94
N GLU A 132 6.58 22.07 -9.61
CA GLU A 132 5.46 23.03 -9.55
C GLU A 132 5.48 23.89 -8.28
N GLN A 133 6.51 23.79 -7.43
CA GLN A 133 6.67 24.54 -6.18
C GLN A 133 5.48 24.37 -5.22
N LYS A 134 4.82 23.21 -5.27
CA LYS A 134 3.73 22.83 -4.37
C LYS A 134 4.24 22.26 -3.05
N LEU A 135 5.56 22.04 -2.94
CA LEU A 135 6.21 21.53 -1.74
C LEU A 135 7.08 22.62 -1.09
N PRO A 136 7.05 22.73 0.25
CA PRO A 136 8.08 23.44 0.98
C PRO A 136 9.48 22.85 0.69
N LYS A 137 10.52 23.68 0.71
CA LYS A 137 11.90 23.29 0.33
C LYS A 137 12.43 22.09 1.15
N GLU A 138 12.05 22.07 2.41
CA GLU A 138 12.36 21.10 3.45
C GLU A 138 11.66 19.75 3.23
N GLU A 139 10.63 19.73 2.38
CA GLU A 139 9.92 18.53 1.96
C GLU A 139 10.35 18.01 0.58
N CYS A 140 11.27 18.69 -0.11
CA CYS A 140 11.79 18.29 -1.43
C CYS A 140 12.75 17.07 -1.34
N LEU A 141 12.21 15.96 -0.87
CA LEU A 141 12.84 14.65 -0.73
C LEU A 141 11.89 13.58 -1.27
N PRO A 142 12.42 12.42 -1.70
CA PRO A 142 11.60 11.28 -2.07
C PRO A 142 10.78 10.79 -0.87
N TRP A 143 9.64 10.16 -1.12
CA TRP A 143 8.90 9.48 -0.06
C TRP A 143 9.58 8.16 0.31
N ALA A 144 9.47 7.76 1.57
CA ALA A 144 9.89 6.45 2.06
C ALA A 144 8.90 5.38 1.54
N PHE A 145 8.90 5.18 0.22
CA PHE A 145 8.00 4.33 -0.53
C PHE A 145 8.82 3.51 -1.52
N GLY A 146 8.47 2.25 -1.69
CA GLY A 146 9.17 1.41 -2.65
C GLY A 146 8.49 0.08 -2.94
N GLN A 147 9.29 -0.95 -3.19
CA GLN A 147 8.83 -2.27 -3.61
C GLN A 147 9.40 -3.35 -2.72
N VAL A 148 8.64 -4.43 -2.58
CA VAL A 148 9.06 -5.62 -1.85
C VAL A 148 8.68 -6.86 -2.64
N TRP A 149 9.61 -7.81 -2.75
CA TRP A 149 9.33 -9.16 -3.23
C TRP A 149 9.32 -10.10 -2.04
N CYS A 150 8.24 -10.85 -1.94
CA CYS A 150 7.94 -11.65 -0.77
C CYS A 150 7.32 -12.99 -1.14
N LYS A 151 7.23 -13.85 -0.14
CA LYS A 151 6.51 -15.11 -0.20
C LYS A 151 5.66 -15.24 1.06
N GLY A 152 4.37 -15.51 0.87
CA GLY A 152 3.46 -15.81 1.97
C GLY A 152 3.56 -17.27 2.41
N PRO A 153 3.05 -17.63 3.60
CA PRO A 153 3.13 -18.99 4.13
C PRO A 153 2.44 -20.03 3.22
N THR A 154 1.40 -19.59 2.51
CA THR A 154 0.58 -20.42 1.62
C THR A 154 0.50 -19.85 0.20
N SER A 155 1.27 -18.81 -0.12
CA SER A 155 1.25 -18.16 -1.43
C SER A 155 2.55 -18.38 -2.19
N GLY A 156 2.50 -18.21 -3.52
CA GLY A 156 3.69 -18.11 -4.35
C GLY A 156 4.50 -16.83 -4.07
N ASN A 157 5.53 -16.63 -4.88
CA ASN A 157 6.25 -15.35 -4.94
C ASN A 157 5.26 -14.25 -5.32
N HIS A 158 5.39 -13.10 -4.66
CA HIS A 158 4.51 -11.96 -4.84
C HIS A 158 5.28 -10.66 -4.72
N ALA A 159 4.84 -9.64 -5.44
CA ALA A 159 5.39 -8.30 -5.36
C ALA A 159 4.34 -7.32 -4.81
N LEU A 160 4.77 -6.49 -3.86
CA LEU A 160 3.95 -5.48 -3.21
C LEU A 160 4.70 -4.16 -3.19
N ASN A 161 4.00 -3.09 -2.84
CA ASN A 161 4.65 -1.85 -2.43
C ASN A 161 4.77 -1.77 -0.91
N ILE A 162 5.72 -0.96 -0.46
CA ILE A 162 6.01 -0.73 0.95
C ILE A 162 6.12 0.77 1.22
N CYS A 163 5.64 1.22 2.38
CA CYS A 163 5.79 2.60 2.81
C CYS A 163 6.10 2.70 4.31
N ILE A 164 6.88 3.70 4.71
CA ILE A 164 7.07 4.07 6.11
C ILE A 164 6.35 5.38 6.39
N THR A 165 5.33 5.32 7.23
CA THR A 165 4.44 6.45 7.55
C THR A 165 4.99 7.32 8.70
N LYS A 166 4.42 8.52 8.90
CA LYS A 166 4.88 9.48 9.95
C LYS A 166 4.95 8.86 11.34
N ASP A 167 4.02 7.97 11.68
CA ASP A 167 4.05 7.21 12.94
C ASP A 167 5.07 6.05 12.97
N ARG A 168 5.96 5.99 11.98
CA ARG A 168 7.04 5.00 11.83
C ARG A 168 6.53 3.56 11.69
N ARG A 169 5.28 3.37 11.25
CA ARG A 169 4.76 2.06 10.85
C ARG A 169 5.24 1.70 9.45
N ILE A 170 5.51 0.42 9.25
CA ILE A 170 5.73 -0.15 7.93
C ILE A 170 4.37 -0.60 7.39
N GLN A 171 3.93 0.01 6.29
CA GLN A 171 2.72 -0.34 5.56
C GLN A 171 3.11 -1.15 4.33
N LEU A 172 2.37 -2.22 4.08
CA LEU A 172 2.37 -2.96 2.83
C LEU A 172 1.15 -2.55 2.02
N ILE A 173 1.33 -2.41 0.71
CA ILE A 173 0.29 -2.00 -0.22
C ILE A 173 0.18 -3.07 -1.30
N GLU A 174 -1.03 -3.60 -1.47
CA GLU A 174 -1.40 -4.47 -2.59
C GLU A 174 -1.85 -3.59 -3.77
N PRO A 175 -0.99 -3.34 -4.78
CA PRO A 175 -1.29 -2.40 -5.86
C PRO A 175 -2.46 -2.86 -6.76
N GLN A 176 -2.79 -4.15 -6.78
CA GLN A 176 -3.92 -4.66 -7.58
C GLN A 176 -5.27 -4.36 -6.92
N THR A 177 -5.32 -4.19 -5.59
CA THR A 177 -6.58 -4.01 -4.85
C THR A 177 -6.64 -2.71 -4.06
N ASN A 178 -5.54 -1.95 -4.04
CA ASN A 178 -5.33 -0.77 -3.20
C ASN A 178 -5.45 -1.05 -1.68
N VAL A 179 -5.39 -2.31 -1.26
CA VAL A 179 -5.40 -2.66 0.17
C VAL A 179 -4.08 -2.21 0.79
N ILE A 180 -4.18 -1.41 1.85
CA ILE A 180 -3.06 -0.98 2.68
C ILE A 180 -3.20 -1.68 4.03
N GLN A 181 -2.13 -2.35 4.45
CA GLN A 181 -2.12 -3.07 5.72
C GLN A 181 -0.78 -2.89 6.45
N PRO A 182 -0.78 -2.81 7.78
CA PRO A 182 0.46 -2.82 8.53
C PRO A 182 1.21 -4.13 8.29
N LEU A 183 2.54 -4.07 8.31
CA LEU A 183 3.37 -5.25 8.17
C LEU A 183 3.01 -6.32 9.21
N THR A 184 2.72 -7.53 8.74
CA THR A 184 2.57 -8.72 9.57
C THR A 184 3.83 -9.59 9.50
N ARG A 185 4.13 -10.33 10.57
CA ARG A 185 5.35 -11.17 10.67
C ARG A 185 5.34 -12.42 9.78
N SER A 186 4.24 -12.70 9.09
CA SER A 186 4.06 -13.95 8.34
C SER A 186 4.65 -13.92 6.93
N LEU A 187 5.19 -12.79 6.47
CA LEU A 187 5.76 -12.66 5.13
C LEU A 187 7.28 -12.88 5.15
N GLU A 188 7.74 -13.82 4.34
CA GLU A 188 9.16 -13.97 4.02
C GLU A 188 9.53 -12.94 2.96
N ILE A 189 10.54 -12.09 3.24
CA ILE A 189 10.99 -11.08 2.30
C ILE A 189 12.25 -11.54 1.59
N SER A 190 12.16 -11.66 0.27
CA SER A 190 13.30 -12.00 -0.58
C SER A 190 14.08 -10.75 -0.97
N PHE A 191 13.40 -9.62 -1.17
CA PHE A 191 14.01 -8.36 -1.60
C PHE A 191 13.16 -7.16 -1.21
N VAL A 192 13.80 -6.06 -0.82
CA VAL A 192 13.13 -4.78 -0.57
C VAL A 192 13.99 -3.63 -1.10
N ARG A 193 13.34 -2.68 -1.78
CA ARG A 193 13.95 -1.44 -2.23
C ARG A 193 13.11 -0.22 -1.83
N ILE A 194 13.80 0.82 -1.39
CA ILE A 194 13.30 2.20 -1.25
C ILE A 194 14.35 3.14 -1.84
#